data_AF-A0A356IGZ3-F1
#
_entry.id   AF-A0A356IGZ3-F1
#
_cell.length_a   1.000
_cell.length_b   1.000
_cell.length_c   1.000
_cell.angle_alpha   90.00
_cell.angle_beta   90.00
_cell.angle_gamma   90.00
#
_symmetry.space_group_name_H-M   'P 1'
#
loop_
_entity.id
_entity.type
_entity.pdbx_description
1 polymer ?
#
loop_
_entity_poly.entity_id
_entity_poly.type
_entity_poly.pdbx_seq_one_letter_code
_entity_poly.pdbx_strand_id
1 'polypeptide(L)'
;GTTHADHFQGPIPVTRQLSEAEVRHDYESNTGHVIRERFKELDPLEIPGVLVAGHAPFTWGRTVCQSVENAQALDALAEMALGTYAISADKVAPLEKYILEKHYQRKHGKTAYYGQR
;
A
#
# COMPACT_ATOMS: atom_id res chain seq x y z
N GLY A 1 9.75 -7.02 1.30
CA GLY A 1 10.84 -7.42 0.38
C GLY A 1 10.91 -6.47 -0.81
N THR A 2 11.77 -6.73 -1.80
CA THR A 2 11.98 -5.82 -2.94
C THR A 2 10.79 -5.69 -3.88
N THR A 3 9.95 -6.73 -4.03
CA THR A 3 8.64 -6.64 -4.71
C THR A 3 7.75 -5.57 -4.08
N HIS A 4 7.81 -5.40 -2.76
CA HIS A 4 7.08 -4.34 -2.06
C HIS A 4 7.57 -2.97 -2.50
N ALA A 5 8.89 -2.77 -2.45
CA ALA A 5 9.53 -1.49 -2.75
C ALA A 5 9.36 -1.07 -4.22
N ASP A 6 9.11 -2.01 -5.12
CA ASP A 6 8.80 -1.72 -6.52
C ASP A 6 7.42 -1.06 -6.71
N HIS A 7 6.50 -1.17 -5.74
CA HIS A 7 5.13 -0.65 -5.81
C HIS A 7 4.80 0.40 -4.73
N PHE A 8 5.33 0.24 -3.51
CA PHE A 8 5.01 1.07 -2.35
C PHE A 8 6.29 1.62 -1.70
N GLN A 9 6.41 2.94 -1.60
CA GLN A 9 7.53 3.64 -0.93
C GLN A 9 7.39 3.65 0.60
N GLY A 10 7.27 2.47 1.20
CA GLY A 10 7.09 2.31 2.65
C GLY A 10 5.92 1.41 3.00
N PRO A 11 5.58 1.29 4.30
CA PRO A 11 4.51 0.42 4.76
C PRO A 11 3.16 0.75 4.12
N ILE A 12 2.38 -0.28 3.77
CA ILE A 12 1.00 -0.08 3.34
C ILE A 12 0.17 0.34 4.56
N PRO A 13 -0.45 1.53 4.56
CA PRO A 13 -1.16 2.04 5.72
C PRO A 13 -2.46 1.27 5.95
N VAL A 14 -2.82 1.16 7.22
CA VAL A 14 -4.15 0.73 7.66
C VAL A 14 -4.88 1.95 8.22
N THR A 15 -6.15 2.12 7.85
CA THR A 15 -7.01 3.17 8.41
C THR A 15 -7.37 2.86 9.87
N ARG A 16 -7.92 3.84 10.59
CA ARG A 16 -8.68 3.55 11.82
C ARG A 16 -9.99 2.84 11.48
N GLN A 17 -10.60 2.20 12.47
CA GLN A 17 -11.97 1.71 12.35
C GLN A 17 -12.94 2.89 12.13
N LEU A 18 -13.96 2.66 11.31
CA LEU A 18 -15.12 3.55 11.24
C LEU A 18 -15.89 3.47 12.55
N SER A 19 -16.35 4.61 13.04
CA SER A 19 -17.30 4.67 14.14
C SER A 19 -18.68 4.19 13.69
N GLU A 20 -19.50 3.75 14.64
CA GLU A 20 -20.88 3.33 14.35
C GLU A 20 -21.71 4.44 13.69
N ALA A 21 -21.49 5.69 14.09
CA ALA A 21 -22.17 6.85 13.49
C ALA A 21 -21.78 7.05 12.02
N GLU A 22 -20.49 6.92 11.69
CA GLU A 22 -19.98 7.00 10.32
C GLU A 22 -20.58 5.91 9.43
N VAL A 23 -20.74 4.68 9.96
CA VAL A 23 -21.37 3.56 9.24
C VAL A 23 -22.85 3.81 8.98
N ARG A 24 -23.59 4.37 9.96
CA ARG A 24 -25.04 4.57 9.85
C ARG A 24 -25.45 5.73 8.94
N HIS A 25 -24.61 6.75 8.79
CA HIS A 25 -24.99 7.98 8.09
C HIS A 25 -24.62 7.96 6.60
N ASP A 26 -23.39 7.55 6.26
CA ASP A 26 -22.88 7.52 4.88
C ASP A 26 -21.61 6.65 4.81
N TYR A 27 -21.77 5.33 4.75
CA TYR A 27 -20.68 4.37 4.92
C TYR A 27 -19.59 4.52 3.85
N GLU A 28 -19.97 4.65 2.59
CA GLU A 28 -19.03 4.76 1.46
C GLU A 28 -18.27 6.09 1.49
N SER A 29 -18.96 7.21 1.74
CA SER A 29 -18.31 8.52 1.83
C SER A 29 -17.39 8.59 3.04
N ASN A 30 -17.82 8.05 4.19
CA ASN A 30 -16.98 8.01 5.39
C ASN A 30 -15.79 7.05 5.23
N THR A 31 -15.93 5.96 4.47
CA THR A 31 -14.80 5.12 4.05
C THR A 31 -13.76 5.96 3.29
N GLY A 32 -14.21 6.79 2.33
CA GLY A 32 -13.33 7.75 1.65
C GLY A 32 -12.70 8.77 2.59
N HIS A 33 -13.44 9.26 3.59
CA HIS A 33 -12.92 10.20 4.59
C HIS A 33 -11.82 9.60 5.48
N VAL A 34 -11.97 8.36 5.96
CA VAL A 34 -10.93 7.70 6.78
C VAL A 34 -9.68 7.36 5.96
N ILE A 35 -9.83 7.06 4.67
CA ILE A 35 -8.69 6.91 3.75
C ILE A 35 -7.96 8.25 3.62
N ARG A 36 -8.69 9.33 3.32
CA ARG A 36 -8.09 10.67 3.22
C ARG A 36 -7.43 11.13 4.52
N GLU A 37 -8.06 10.83 5.66
CA GLU A 37 -7.50 11.08 6.99
C GLU A 37 -6.16 10.35 7.18
N ARG A 38 -6.09 9.08 6.78
CA ARG A 38 -4.89 8.25 6.92
C ARG A 38 -3.71 8.75 6.09
N PHE A 39 -3.99 9.43 4.97
CA PHE A 39 -2.99 9.94 4.03
C PHE A 39 -2.63 11.42 4.23
N LYS A 40 -3.03 12.07 5.34
CA LYS A 40 -2.67 13.49 5.60
C LYS A 40 -1.17 13.79 5.51
N GLU A 41 -0.31 12.83 5.86
CA GLU A 41 1.14 12.96 5.86
C GLU A 41 1.83 11.96 4.91
N LEU A 42 1.07 11.31 4.03
CA LEU A 42 1.58 10.31 3.09
C LEU A 42 1.27 10.74 1.66
N ASP A 43 2.20 10.54 0.74
CA ASP A 43 1.91 10.74 -0.68
C ASP A 43 1.15 9.50 -1.23
N PRO A 44 -0.12 9.65 -1.66
CA PRO A 44 -0.88 8.54 -2.20
C PRO A 44 -0.29 8.00 -3.51
N LEU A 45 0.51 8.75 -4.25
CA LEU A 45 1.17 8.27 -5.46
C LEU A 45 2.47 7.50 -5.16
N GLU A 46 3.07 7.73 -4.00
CA GLU A 46 4.22 6.93 -3.52
C GLU A 46 3.79 5.63 -2.81
N ILE A 47 2.61 5.64 -2.19
CA ILE A 47 2.01 4.46 -1.53
C ILE A 47 0.59 4.24 -2.09
N PRO A 48 0.47 3.60 -3.27
CA PRO A 48 -0.78 3.57 -4.03
C PRO A 48 -1.78 2.49 -3.57
N GLY A 49 -1.99 2.41 -2.25
CA GLY A 49 -2.97 1.51 -1.66
C GLY A 49 -3.05 1.59 -0.14
N VAL A 50 -4.14 1.06 0.39
CA VAL A 50 -4.51 1.12 1.81
C VAL A 50 -5.32 -0.09 2.19
N LEU A 51 -5.20 -0.53 3.44
CA LEU A 51 -6.15 -1.48 4.03
C LEU A 51 -7.20 -0.70 4.84
N VAL A 52 -8.47 -0.82 4.45
CA VAL A 52 -9.57 -0.28 5.25
C VAL A 52 -9.84 -1.25 6.39
N ALA A 53 -9.69 -0.79 7.62
CA ALA A 53 -9.79 -1.65 8.80
C ALA A 53 -11.20 -2.26 8.89
N GLY A 54 -11.27 -3.58 9.09
CA GLY A 54 -12.55 -4.30 9.13
C GLY A 54 -13.25 -4.44 7.78
N HIS A 55 -12.61 -4.07 6.66
CA HIS A 55 -13.23 -4.07 5.34
C HIS A 55 -12.32 -4.75 4.30
N ALA A 56 -11.64 -3.99 3.44
CA ALA A 56 -10.95 -4.52 2.26
C ALA A 56 -9.71 -3.68 1.88
N PRO A 57 -8.80 -4.21 1.05
CA PRO A 57 -7.79 -3.41 0.38
C PRO A 57 -8.42 -2.48 -0.66
N PHE A 58 -7.86 -1.27 -0.79
CA PHE A 58 -8.14 -0.33 -1.87
C PHE A 58 -6.81 0.10 -2.49
N THR A 59 -6.71 0.08 -3.82
CA THR A 59 -5.53 0.52 -4.56
C THR A 59 -5.91 1.52 -5.64
N TRP A 60 -4.92 2.28 -6.11
CA TRP A 60 -5.08 3.25 -7.18
C TRP A 60 -3.82 3.33 -8.02
N GLY A 61 -3.85 4.11 -9.09
CA GLY A 61 -2.72 4.35 -9.99
C GLY A 61 -3.02 5.52 -10.91
N ARG A 62 -2.02 5.98 -11.69
CA ARG A 62 -2.23 7.06 -12.67
C ARG A 62 -3.09 6.59 -13.86
N THR A 63 -3.14 5.28 -14.08
CA THR A 63 -3.99 4.62 -15.06
C THR A 63 -4.75 3.48 -14.41
N VAL A 64 -5.84 3.05 -15.05
CA VAL A 64 -6.62 1.88 -14.62
C VAL A 64 -5.72 0.64 -14.54
N CYS A 65 -4.85 0.43 -15.54
CA CYS A 65 -3.91 -0.69 -15.53
C CYS A 65 -2.97 -0.66 -14.32
N GLN A 66 -2.39 0.50 -14.00
CA GLN A 66 -1.54 0.64 -12.81
C GLN A 66 -2.30 0.37 -11.50
N SER A 67 -3.58 0.77 -11.42
CA SER A 67 -4.42 0.46 -10.25
C SER A 67 -4.58 -1.05 -10.04
N VAL A 68 -4.77 -1.80 -11.14
CA VAL A 68 -4.89 -3.26 -11.12
C VAL A 68 -3.55 -3.92 -10.80
N GLU A 69 -2.45 -3.44 -11.38
CA GLU A 69 -1.10 -3.93 -11.07
C GLU A 69 -0.77 -3.74 -9.58
N ASN A 70 -1.14 -2.60 -8.99
CA ASN A 70 -0.97 -2.34 -7.56
C ASN A 70 -1.87 -3.23 -6.71
N ALA A 71 -3.09 -3.57 -7.16
CA ALA A 71 -3.97 -4.52 -6.48
C ALA A 71 -3.36 -5.93 -6.44
N GLN A 72 -2.85 -6.41 -7.59
CA GLN A 72 -2.18 -7.71 -7.71
C GLN A 72 -0.93 -7.77 -6.85
N ALA A 73 -0.12 -6.71 -6.85
CA ALA A 73 1.05 -6.61 -5.99
C ALA A 73 0.66 -6.64 -4.51
N LEU A 74 -0.35 -5.87 -4.10
CA LEU A 74 -0.83 -5.84 -2.71
C LEU A 74 -1.26 -7.22 -2.22
N ASP A 75 -2.01 -7.97 -3.02
CA ASP A 75 -2.47 -9.32 -2.69
C ASP A 75 -1.30 -10.30 -2.49
N ALA A 76 -0.37 -10.34 -3.45
CA ALA A 76 0.83 -11.17 -3.35
C ALA A 76 1.72 -10.78 -2.15
N LEU A 77 1.82 -9.48 -1.84
CA LEU A 77 2.55 -8.98 -0.68
C LEU A 77 1.91 -9.41 0.63
N ALA A 78 0.57 -9.38 0.72
CA ALA A 78 -0.15 -9.83 1.90
C ALA A 78 0.07 -11.33 2.16
N GLU A 79 0.01 -12.16 1.12
CA GLU A 79 0.30 -13.60 1.22
C GLU A 79 1.75 -13.86 1.67
N MET A 80 2.73 -13.22 1.03
CA MET A 80 4.14 -13.35 1.43
C MET A 80 4.40 -12.84 2.85
N ALA A 81 3.73 -11.76 3.28
CA ALA A 81 3.84 -11.26 4.63
C ALA A 81 3.30 -12.29 5.64
N LEU A 82 2.13 -12.87 5.38
CA LEU A 82 1.56 -13.93 6.21
C LEU A 82 2.52 -15.12 6.34
N GLY A 83 3.07 -15.60 5.22
CA GLY A 83 4.07 -16.67 5.21
C GLY A 83 5.34 -16.31 6.00
N THR A 84 5.82 -15.06 5.87
CA THR A 84 6.99 -14.57 6.61
C THR A 84 6.75 -14.61 8.12
N TYR A 85 5.58 -14.14 8.57
CA TYR A 85 5.19 -14.20 9.99
C TYR A 85 5.01 -15.64 10.47
N ALA A 86 4.49 -16.54 9.64
CA ALA A 86 4.35 -17.96 9.99
C ALA A 86 5.71 -18.65 10.15
N ILE A 87 6.73 -18.25 9.38
CA ILE A 87 8.07 -18.84 9.42
C ILE A 87 8.89 -18.29 10.60
N SER A 88 8.90 -16.97 10.82
CA SER A 88 9.71 -16.35 11.88
C SER A 88 9.15 -14.99 12.31
N ALA A 89 8.03 -15.01 13.03
CA ALA A 89 7.40 -13.81 13.58
C ALA A 89 8.34 -12.94 14.43
N ASP A 90 9.29 -13.57 15.14
CA ASP A 90 10.26 -12.94 16.03
C ASP A 90 11.38 -12.17 15.31
N LYS A 91 11.58 -12.43 14.01
CA LYS A 91 12.67 -11.85 13.21
C LYS A 91 12.18 -10.94 12.08
N VAL A 92 10.88 -10.65 12.02
CA VAL A 92 10.33 -9.78 10.99
C VAL A 92 10.83 -8.35 11.22
N ALA A 93 11.50 -7.80 10.21
CA ALA A 93 11.94 -6.41 10.19
C ALA A 93 11.57 -5.76 8.84
N PRO A 94 11.38 -4.42 8.81
CA PRO A 94 11.23 -3.69 7.56
C PRO A 94 12.46 -3.86 6.66
N LEU A 95 12.24 -3.76 5.34
CA LEU A 95 13.33 -3.70 4.37
C LEU A 95 14.21 -2.49 4.65
N GLU A 96 15.53 -2.64 4.51
CA GLU A 96 16.48 -1.56 4.68
C GLU A 96 16.16 -0.40 3.74
N LYS A 97 16.16 0.82 4.30
CA LYS A 97 15.73 2.04 3.60
C LYS A 97 16.46 2.26 2.27
N TYR A 98 17.76 2.01 2.22
CA TYR A 98 18.56 2.19 1.00
C TYR A 98 18.17 1.21 -0.12
N ILE A 99 17.74 -0.01 0.22
CA ILE A 99 17.24 -0.99 -0.77
C ILE A 99 15.85 -0.56 -1.24
N LEU A 100 15.00 -0.14 -0.31
CA LEU A 100 13.66 0.36 -0.60
C LEU A 100 13.72 1.54 -1.59
N GLU A 101 14.53 2.55 -1.27
CA GLU A 101 14.73 3.72 -2.13
C GLU A 101 15.26 3.32 -3.51
N LYS A 102 16.27 2.43 -3.57
CA LYS A 102 16.82 1.97 -4.86
C LYS A 102 15.76 1.30 -5.73
N HIS A 103 14.94 0.43 -5.14
CA HIS A 103 13.90 -0.32 -5.86
C HIS A 103 12.72 0.54 -6.29
N TYR A 104 12.34 1.51 -5.47
CA TYR A 104 11.29 2.45 -5.83
C TYR A 104 11.75 3.38 -6.97
N GLN A 105 12.93 4.00 -6.81
CA GLN A 105 13.42 5.00 -7.75
C GLN A 105 13.76 4.45 -9.14
N ARG A 106 14.17 3.18 -9.27
CA ARG A 106 14.44 2.57 -10.59
C ARG A 106 13.19 2.45 -11.47
N LYS A 107 11.99 2.43 -10.88
CA LYS A 107 10.70 2.35 -11.59
C LYS A 107 9.99 3.70 -11.68
N HIS A 108 10.03 4.50 -10.61
CA HIS A 108 9.19 5.70 -10.48
C HIS A 108 9.97 7.02 -10.46
N GLY A 109 11.30 6.95 -10.35
CA GLY A 109 12.16 8.13 -10.30
C GLY A 109 12.23 8.88 -11.63
N LYS A 110 12.73 10.11 -11.60
CA LYS A 110 12.88 10.97 -12.80
C LYS A 110 13.71 10.32 -13.91
N THR A 111 14.64 9.44 -13.54
CA THR A 111 15.49 8.66 -14.44
C THR A 111 15.15 7.17 -14.38
N ALA A 112 13.89 6.83 -14.17
CA ALA A 112 13.42 5.45 -14.16
C ALA A 112 13.91 4.72 -15.42
N TYR A 113 14.32 3.46 -15.26
CA TYR A 113 14.93 2.66 -16.32
C TYR A 113 14.42 1.21 -16.33
N TYR A 114 13.57 0.84 -15.39
CA TYR A 114 13.08 -0.52 -15.22
C TYR A 114 11.56 -0.56 -15.42
N GLY A 115 11.08 -1.48 -16.25
CA GLY A 115 9.65 -1.64 -16.56
C GLY A 115 9.09 -0.69 -17.62
N GLN A 116 9.95 0.07 -18.31
CA GLN A 116 9.54 0.90 -19.46
C GLN A 116 9.45 0.04 -20.72
N ARG A 117 8.28 0.05 -21.37
CA ARG A 117 8.09 -0.41 -22.74
C ARG A 117 7.85 0.80 -23.64
#